data_AF-A0A3Q2QY95-F1
#
_entry.id   AF-A0A3Q2QY95-F1
#
_cell.length_a   1.000
_cell.length_b   1.000
_cell.length_c   1.000
_cell.angle_alpha   90.00
_cell.angle_beta   90.00
_cell.angle_gamma   90.00
#
_symmetry.space_group_name_H-M   'P 1'
#
loop_
_entity.id
_entity.type
_entity.pdbx_description
1 polymer ?
#
loop_
_entity_poly.entity_id
_entity_poly.type
_entity_poly.pdbx_seq_one_letter_code
_entity_poly.pdbx_strand_id
1 'polypeptide(L)'
;MAALAAGLQAAGGLRARRYVSPLISAMLLLLLLCLQPSESRTDPETRTWSQTGPRLQLPYSDLRNGSALHWRGGVSGGYQVLLLDEDRGWLLVGGKDHVYLLSPDNLDRPAHKIHWPAAREHVELCRLAGKSLERDCANFVRVLQPFNKTHVYACGTGAFHPQCTYLQLGHNPEEPLLKLSHTVESGRGKCPFSPREPFAVRLTDGELYAGTSVDFMGANAAIFRTSVQGSSQHYIRTEAYDHNWLNEPDFVGSFSIPDTHSPDDDKVYFFFKEKAVEAGQWDKTVYSRVARVCKNDVGGKRSLINRWTTFLKARLVCSVPGPSGVDTHFDELEDIFVLETKDPQNPTIYGVFRTSSSIFQGSAVCVYSMASIRAAFNGPFAHKEGPDYRWVEYKGRVPYPRPGTEFPVRSESKHVRKV
;
A
#
# COMPACT_ATOMS: atom_id res chain seq x y z
N MET A 1 54.84 -49.41 -26.93
CA MET A 1 54.39 -50.54 -27.79
C MET A 1 54.49 -50.10 -29.24
N ALA A 2 55.52 -50.63 -29.91
CA ALA A 2 55.74 -50.83 -31.36
C ALA A 2 55.33 -49.77 -32.40
N ALA A 3 56.35 -49.35 -33.16
CA ALA A 3 56.27 -48.84 -34.52
C ALA A 3 55.88 -49.93 -35.54
N LEU A 4 55.33 -49.54 -36.70
CA LEU A 4 55.78 -49.95 -38.05
C LEU A 4 54.94 -49.31 -39.16
N ALA A 5 55.61 -49.04 -40.27
CA ALA A 5 55.15 -48.34 -41.48
C ALA A 5 54.78 -49.29 -42.63
N ALA A 6 54.39 -48.67 -43.77
CA ALA A 6 54.15 -49.19 -45.13
C ALA A 6 52.70 -49.71 -45.40
N GLY A 7 52.03 -49.39 -46.52
CA GLY A 7 52.52 -49.06 -47.86
C GLY A 7 51.48 -48.36 -48.77
N LEU A 8 51.99 -47.90 -49.91
CA LEU A 8 51.38 -47.11 -51.00
C LEU A 8 50.08 -47.66 -51.61
N GLN A 9 49.22 -46.76 -52.08
CA GLN A 9 48.81 -46.71 -53.50
C GLN A 9 48.24 -45.32 -53.88
N ALA A 10 48.65 -44.85 -55.05
CA ALA A 10 48.35 -43.53 -55.61
C ALA A 10 47.15 -43.58 -56.57
N ALA A 11 46.31 -42.53 -56.56
CA ALA A 11 45.51 -42.13 -57.71
C ALA A 11 45.17 -40.63 -57.60
N GLY A 12 45.42 -39.87 -58.67
CA GLY A 12 45.42 -38.41 -58.70
C GLY A 12 44.03 -37.73 -58.70
N GLY A 13 44.05 -36.41 -58.46
CA GLY A 13 42.87 -35.57 -58.59
C GLY A 13 43.11 -34.10 -58.18
N LEU A 14 43.46 -33.27 -59.16
CA LEU A 14 43.34 -31.80 -59.27
C LEU A 14 43.38 -30.93 -57.98
N ARG A 15 44.48 -30.19 -57.81
CA ARG A 15 44.57 -28.98 -56.97
C ARG A 15 43.87 -27.80 -57.66
N ALA A 16 42.65 -27.45 -57.22
CA ALA A 16 42.03 -26.16 -57.53
C ALA A 16 42.44 -25.12 -56.48
N ARG A 17 43.36 -24.22 -56.85
CA ARG A 17 43.63 -22.99 -56.09
C ARG A 17 42.41 -22.08 -56.21
N ARG A 18 41.56 -22.02 -55.18
CA ARG A 18 40.49 -21.01 -55.10
C ARG A 18 41.10 -19.66 -54.76
N TYR A 19 41.29 -18.82 -55.77
CA TYR A 19 41.45 -17.38 -55.57
C TYR A 19 40.12 -16.83 -55.06
N VAL A 20 40.07 -16.49 -53.77
CA VAL A 20 38.95 -15.72 -53.22
C VAL A 20 39.16 -14.28 -53.69
N SER A 21 38.20 -13.77 -54.48
CA SER A 21 38.23 -12.39 -54.97
C SER A 21 38.29 -11.41 -53.78
N PRO A 22 39.15 -10.37 -53.81
CA PRO A 22 39.27 -9.38 -52.73
C PRO A 22 37.94 -8.66 -52.45
N LEU A 23 37.02 -8.62 -53.42
CA LEU A 23 35.66 -8.10 -53.26
C LEU A 23 34.78 -8.95 -52.33
N ILE A 24 34.96 -10.27 -52.33
CA ILE A 24 34.18 -11.20 -51.49
C ILE A 24 34.67 -11.12 -50.03
N SER A 25 35.98 -10.99 -49.83
CA SER A 25 36.55 -10.76 -48.49
C SER A 25 36.15 -9.40 -47.91
N ALA A 26 36.05 -8.37 -48.74
CA ALA A 26 35.58 -7.04 -48.34
C ALA A 26 34.07 -7.04 -48.00
N MET A 27 33.24 -7.74 -48.77
CA MET A 27 31.82 -7.91 -48.44
C MET A 27 31.60 -8.70 -47.15
N LEU A 28 32.38 -9.76 -46.91
CA LEU A 28 32.27 -10.53 -45.67
C LEU A 28 32.68 -9.70 -44.45
N LEU A 29 33.70 -8.84 -44.58
CA LEU A 29 34.09 -7.89 -43.53
C LEU A 29 33.02 -6.82 -43.29
N LEU A 30 32.38 -6.29 -44.33
CA LEU A 30 31.26 -5.34 -44.19
C LEU A 30 30.04 -6.00 -43.53
N LEU A 31 29.72 -7.25 -43.87
CA LEU A 31 28.65 -8.02 -43.23
C LEU A 31 28.95 -8.32 -41.75
N LEU A 32 30.22 -8.57 -41.41
CA LEU A 32 30.66 -8.73 -40.01
C LEU A 32 30.65 -7.41 -39.23
N LEU A 33 30.92 -6.27 -39.90
CA LEU A 33 30.77 -4.93 -39.32
C LEU A 33 29.29 -4.54 -39.12
N CYS A 34 28.38 -5.03 -39.96
CA CYS A 34 26.93 -4.84 -39.80
C CYS A 34 26.28 -5.78 -38.77
N LEU A 35 26.98 -6.81 -38.30
CA LEU A 35 26.52 -7.78 -37.30
C LEU A 35 27.01 -7.48 -35.88
N GLN A 36 27.67 -6.34 -35.65
CA GLN A 36 27.93 -5.90 -34.29
C GLN A 36 26.60 -5.55 -33.61
N PRO A 37 26.33 -6.05 -32.38
CA PRO A 37 25.17 -5.63 -31.63
C PRO A 37 25.26 -4.12 -31.49
N SER A 38 24.16 -3.43 -31.81
CA SER A 38 24.03 -2.02 -31.49
C SER A 38 24.40 -1.85 -30.03
N GLU A 39 25.54 -1.20 -29.77
CA GLU A 39 25.79 -0.59 -28.47
C GLU A 39 24.53 0.18 -28.16
N SER A 40 23.81 -0.29 -27.15
CA SER A 40 22.73 0.46 -26.54
C SER A 40 23.30 1.84 -26.30
N ARG A 41 22.76 2.83 -27.02
CA ARG A 41 22.92 4.24 -26.72
C ARG A 41 22.66 4.37 -25.23
N THR A 42 23.73 4.42 -24.46
CA THR A 42 23.70 4.93 -23.10
C THR A 42 23.34 6.40 -23.31
N ASP A 43 22.11 6.76 -22.95
CA ASP A 43 21.73 8.16 -22.90
C ASP A 43 22.82 8.89 -22.11
N PRO A 44 23.43 9.94 -22.68
CA PRO A 44 24.51 10.64 -22.02
C PRO A 44 23.92 11.29 -20.79
N GLU A 45 24.36 10.82 -19.62
CA GLU A 45 24.15 11.42 -18.31
C GLU A 45 22.79 12.12 -18.17
N THR A 46 21.79 11.42 -17.65
CA THR A 46 20.80 12.10 -16.81
C THR A 46 21.59 12.87 -15.76
N ARG A 47 21.86 14.15 -16.03
CA ARG A 47 22.56 15.07 -15.14
C ARG A 47 21.79 15.02 -13.84
N THR A 48 22.30 14.26 -12.87
CA THR A 48 21.79 14.22 -11.52
C THR A 48 22.00 15.61 -10.98
N TRP A 49 20.93 16.38 -10.97
CA TRP A 49 20.99 17.76 -10.53
C TRP A 49 21.22 17.75 -9.02
N SER A 50 22.48 17.88 -8.63
CA SER A 50 22.89 17.88 -7.23
C SER A 50 22.68 19.28 -6.67
N GLN A 51 21.55 19.46 -5.97
CA GLN A 51 21.34 20.63 -5.13
C GLN A 51 21.56 20.21 -3.67
N THR A 52 22.61 20.73 -3.03
CA THR A 52 23.06 20.31 -1.68
C THR A 52 22.27 20.96 -0.53
N GLY A 53 21.05 21.43 -0.78
CA GLY A 53 20.20 22.07 0.23
C GLY A 53 18.98 22.75 -0.37
N PRO A 54 17.95 23.10 0.41
CA PRO A 54 16.78 23.82 -0.09
C PRO A 54 17.18 25.21 -0.61
N ARG A 55 16.52 25.70 -1.68
CA ARG A 55 16.81 27.06 -2.21
C ARG A 55 16.47 28.17 -1.23
N LEU A 56 15.48 27.90 -0.39
CA LEU A 56 14.99 28.81 0.63
C LEU A 56 14.82 28.00 1.93
N GLN A 57 15.50 28.45 2.98
CA GLN A 57 15.36 27.90 4.32
C GLN A 57 14.79 28.99 5.22
N LEU A 58 13.55 28.79 5.69
CA LEU A 58 12.87 29.73 6.58
C LEU A 58 12.84 29.16 8.00
N PRO A 59 13.37 29.87 9.01
CA PRO A 59 13.21 29.49 10.39
C PRO A 59 11.75 29.69 10.85
N TYR A 60 11.37 29.01 11.94
CA TYR A 60 10.01 29.09 12.49
C TYR A 60 9.61 30.52 12.89
N SER A 61 10.55 31.36 13.32
CA SER A 61 10.31 32.78 13.62
C SER A 61 9.74 33.54 12.43
N ASP A 62 10.24 33.24 11.23
CA ASP A 62 9.91 33.97 10.01
C ASP A 62 8.58 33.49 9.45
N LEU A 63 8.30 32.18 9.56
CA LEU A 63 6.99 31.60 9.25
C LEU A 63 5.89 32.20 10.13
N ARG A 64 6.16 32.34 11.44
CA ARG A 64 5.20 32.90 12.40
C ARG A 64 4.86 34.37 12.14
N ASN A 65 5.79 35.14 11.56
CA ASN A 65 5.65 36.57 11.33
C ASN A 65 5.11 36.92 9.93
N GLY A 66 4.78 35.91 9.10
CA GLY A 66 4.34 36.15 7.72
C GLY A 66 3.49 35.01 7.14
N SER A 67 4.15 33.98 6.62
CA SER A 67 3.58 33.07 5.60
C SER A 67 2.79 31.86 6.12
N ALA A 68 2.72 31.63 7.43
CA ALA A 68 2.05 30.47 8.01
C ALA A 68 0.88 30.87 8.91
N LEU A 69 -0.26 30.20 8.74
CA LEU A 69 -1.40 30.30 9.65
C LEU A 69 -1.28 29.23 10.74
N HIS A 70 -1.43 29.65 12.00
CA HIS A 70 -1.31 28.77 13.15
C HIS A 70 -2.61 28.67 13.92
N TRP A 71 -3.27 27.52 13.85
CA TRP A 71 -4.41 27.24 14.70
C TRP A 71 -3.94 26.90 16.13
N ARG A 72 -4.38 27.68 17.12
CA ARG A 72 -4.06 27.52 18.55
C ARG A 72 -5.26 27.14 19.43
N GLY A 73 -6.43 26.90 18.81
CA GLY A 73 -7.67 26.59 19.53
C GLY A 73 -7.77 25.15 20.06
N GLY A 74 -6.77 24.32 19.78
CA GLY A 74 -6.71 22.93 20.21
C GLY A 74 -6.42 22.78 21.71
N VAL A 75 -7.11 21.85 22.37
CA VAL A 75 -7.06 21.70 23.85
C VAL A 75 -6.19 20.52 24.30
N SER A 76 -6.27 19.39 23.61
CA SER A 76 -5.74 18.11 24.14
C SER A 76 -4.61 17.49 23.31
N GLY A 77 -4.20 18.12 22.21
CA GLY A 77 -3.18 17.58 21.31
C GLY A 77 -3.63 16.34 20.51
N GLY A 78 -2.66 15.62 19.94
CA GLY A 78 -2.92 14.37 19.22
C GLY A 78 -3.64 14.54 17.89
N TYR A 79 -3.45 15.67 17.20
CA TYR A 79 -4.06 15.99 15.90
C TYR A 79 -3.47 15.11 14.78
N GLN A 80 -3.97 13.88 14.68
CA GLN A 80 -3.36 12.83 13.83
C GLN A 80 -4.20 12.48 12.60
N VAL A 81 -5.46 12.92 12.55
CA VAL A 81 -6.35 12.69 11.41
C VAL A 81 -6.97 14.00 10.94
N LEU A 82 -6.89 14.21 9.63
CA LEU A 82 -7.39 15.38 8.93
C LEU A 82 -8.32 14.91 7.82
N LEU A 83 -9.49 15.56 7.69
CA LEU A 83 -10.40 15.35 6.58
C LEU A 83 -10.80 16.71 6.01
N LEU A 84 -10.27 17.00 4.81
CA LEU A 84 -10.58 18.22 4.05
C LEU A 84 -11.78 17.96 3.13
N ASP A 85 -12.72 18.90 3.12
CA ASP A 85 -13.79 18.99 2.13
C ASP A 85 -13.61 20.32 1.38
N GLU A 86 -13.06 20.22 0.16
CA GLU A 86 -12.77 21.38 -0.68
C GLU A 86 -14.06 22.06 -1.19
N ASP A 87 -15.10 21.28 -1.50
CA ASP A 87 -16.37 21.78 -2.03
C ASP A 87 -17.08 22.70 -1.03
N ARG A 88 -16.98 22.37 0.26
CA ARG A 88 -17.64 23.10 1.35
C ARG A 88 -16.71 24.00 2.13
N GLY A 89 -15.41 23.97 1.87
CA GLY A 89 -14.42 24.82 2.52
C GLY A 89 -14.29 24.56 4.03
N TRP A 90 -14.31 23.30 4.47
CA TRP A 90 -14.06 22.95 5.87
C TRP A 90 -13.00 21.86 6.04
N LEU A 91 -12.35 21.88 7.19
CA LEU A 91 -11.34 20.91 7.60
C LEU A 91 -11.74 20.32 8.96
N LEU A 92 -12.02 19.03 8.98
CA LEU A 92 -12.19 18.28 10.22
C LEU A 92 -10.83 17.81 10.74
N VAL A 93 -10.62 17.97 12.05
CA VAL A 93 -9.42 17.56 12.75
C VAL A 93 -9.80 16.67 13.93
N GLY A 94 -9.35 15.42 13.91
CA GLY A 94 -9.48 14.51 15.05
C GLY A 94 -8.28 14.62 15.98
N GLY A 95 -8.55 14.78 17.28
CA GLY A 95 -7.53 14.86 18.32
C GLY A 95 -7.85 13.99 19.53
N LYS A 96 -7.13 14.23 20.63
CA LYS A 96 -7.40 13.60 21.92
C LYS A 96 -8.72 14.12 22.51
N ASP A 97 -9.68 13.23 22.72
CA ASP A 97 -11.03 13.44 23.25
C ASP A 97 -11.88 14.46 22.49
N HIS A 98 -11.46 14.90 21.30
CA HIS A 98 -12.10 15.99 20.58
C HIS A 98 -12.07 15.82 19.07
N VAL A 99 -13.12 16.36 18.42
CA VAL A 99 -13.16 16.62 16.98
C VAL A 99 -13.41 18.11 16.77
N TYR A 100 -12.65 18.72 15.87
CA TYR A 100 -12.73 20.14 15.55
C TYR A 100 -13.16 20.32 14.09
N LEU A 101 -14.03 21.28 13.83
CA LEU A 101 -14.38 21.75 12.49
C LEU A 101 -13.79 23.15 12.30
N LEU A 102 -12.82 23.24 11.40
CA LEU A 102 -12.06 24.44 11.09
C LEU A 102 -12.45 24.98 9.71
N SER A 103 -12.31 26.28 9.51
CA SER A 103 -12.36 26.91 8.19
C SER A 103 -10.91 27.11 7.71
N PRO A 104 -10.48 26.43 6.63
CA PRO A 104 -9.12 26.55 6.09
C PRO A 104 -8.74 28.00 5.73
N ASP A 105 -9.71 28.79 5.28
CA ASP A 105 -9.51 30.19 4.87
C ASP A 105 -9.27 31.13 6.06
N ASN A 106 -9.76 30.78 7.26
CA ASN A 106 -9.63 31.60 8.45
C ASN A 106 -9.60 30.76 9.73
N LEU A 107 -8.39 30.43 10.16
CA LEU A 107 -8.13 29.64 11.38
C LEU A 107 -8.31 30.44 12.69
N ASP A 108 -8.52 31.76 12.63
CA ASP A 108 -8.78 32.60 13.80
C ASP A 108 -10.26 32.58 14.22
N ARG A 109 -11.15 32.12 13.33
CA ARG A 109 -12.56 31.92 13.69
C ARG A 109 -12.68 30.85 14.79
N PRO A 110 -13.59 31.03 15.77
CA PRO A 110 -13.79 30.04 16.81
C PRO A 110 -14.22 28.71 16.17
N ALA A 111 -13.41 27.68 16.39
CA ALA A 111 -13.67 26.35 15.89
C ALA A 111 -14.88 25.73 16.60
N HIS A 112 -15.79 25.12 15.83
CA HIS A 112 -16.79 24.24 16.41
C HIS A 112 -16.07 22.98 16.89
N LYS A 113 -16.34 22.57 18.13
CA LYS A 113 -15.69 21.41 18.75
C LYS A 113 -16.70 20.48 19.38
N ILE A 114 -16.50 19.18 19.18
CA ILE A 114 -17.16 18.12 19.92
C ILE A 114 -16.18 17.59 20.95
N HIS A 115 -16.64 17.48 22.20
CA HIS A 115 -15.96 16.71 23.23
C HIS A 115 -16.50 15.27 23.20
N TRP A 116 -15.63 14.33 22.82
CA TRP A 116 -15.94 12.90 22.70
C TRP A 116 -14.89 12.07 23.46
N PRO A 117 -14.92 12.07 24.80
CA PRO A 117 -13.99 11.32 25.63
C PRO A 117 -14.34 9.83 25.69
N ALA A 118 -13.40 9.01 26.14
CA ALA A 118 -13.66 7.60 26.45
C ALA A 118 -14.57 7.46 27.68
N ALA A 119 -15.35 6.38 27.73
CA ALA A 119 -16.17 6.05 28.90
C ALA A 119 -15.28 5.81 30.13
N ARG A 120 -15.75 6.26 31.31
CA ARG A 120 -14.97 6.15 32.57
C ARG A 120 -14.54 4.72 32.87
N GLU A 121 -15.43 3.76 32.64
CA GLU A 121 -15.16 2.33 32.81
C GLU A 121 -13.97 1.86 31.95
N HIS A 122 -13.93 2.26 30.67
CA HIS A 122 -12.81 1.91 29.77
C HIS A 122 -11.51 2.59 30.18
N VAL A 123 -11.56 3.84 30.66
CA VAL A 123 -10.38 4.54 31.18
C VAL A 123 -9.82 3.82 32.41
N GLU A 124 -10.68 3.38 33.32
CA GLU A 124 -10.28 2.60 34.50
C GLU A 124 -9.68 1.26 34.13
N LEU A 125 -10.29 0.52 33.19
CA LEU A 125 -9.75 -0.74 32.68
C LEU A 125 -8.39 -0.54 32.00
N CYS A 126 -8.25 0.51 31.18
CA CYS A 126 -6.98 0.87 30.54
C CYS A 126 -5.87 1.15 31.57
N ARG A 127 -6.22 1.87 32.65
CA ARG A 127 -5.30 2.13 33.77
C ARG A 127 -4.92 0.84 34.48
N LEU A 128 -5.87 -0.04 34.78
CA LEU A 128 -5.62 -1.34 35.42
C LEU A 128 -4.77 -2.26 34.54
N ALA A 129 -4.85 -2.12 33.22
CA ALA A 129 -3.99 -2.79 32.26
C ALA A 129 -2.56 -2.19 32.17
N GLY A 130 -2.22 -1.22 33.04
CA GLY A 130 -0.88 -0.65 33.16
C GLY A 130 -0.53 0.41 32.09
N LYS A 131 -1.52 0.96 31.37
CA LYS A 131 -1.30 2.02 30.38
C LYS A 131 -1.30 3.42 31.02
N SER A 132 -0.69 4.40 30.34
CA SER A 132 -0.58 5.76 30.86
C SER A 132 -1.93 6.50 30.79
N LEU A 133 -2.41 7.03 31.92
CA LEU A 133 -3.60 7.88 31.95
C LEU A 133 -3.47 9.14 31.08
N GLU A 134 -2.27 9.71 31.00
CA GLU A 134 -2.04 10.95 30.27
C GLU A 134 -1.88 10.70 28.75
N ARG A 135 -1.17 9.62 28.39
CA ARG A 135 -0.71 9.39 27.01
C ARG A 135 -1.52 8.34 26.24
N ASP A 136 -2.21 7.44 26.94
CA ASP A 136 -2.79 6.23 26.35
C ASP A 136 -4.31 6.11 26.63
N CYS A 137 -4.74 6.33 27.87
CA CYS A 137 -6.11 6.08 28.32
C CYS A 137 -7.07 7.25 28.06
N ALA A 138 -7.15 7.66 26.79
CA ALA A 138 -8.10 8.65 26.30
C ALA A 138 -8.69 8.17 24.96
N ASN A 139 -9.69 8.88 24.46
CA ASN A 139 -10.20 8.61 23.12
C ASN A 139 -9.42 9.42 22.09
N PHE A 140 -8.49 8.79 21.38
CA PHE A 140 -7.80 9.44 20.26
C PHE A 140 -8.60 9.17 19.00
N VAL A 141 -9.13 10.23 18.37
CA VAL A 141 -9.85 10.09 17.09
C VAL A 141 -8.82 9.76 16.01
N ARG A 142 -8.99 8.60 15.37
CA ARG A 142 -8.06 8.08 14.36
C ARG A 142 -8.70 7.98 12.99
N VAL A 143 -10.02 7.74 12.92
CA VAL A 143 -10.75 7.60 11.65
C VAL A 143 -11.68 8.80 11.47
N LEU A 144 -11.58 9.46 10.32
CA LEU A 144 -12.57 10.38 9.77
C LEU A 144 -12.71 10.06 8.29
N GLN A 145 -13.88 9.57 7.88
CA GLN A 145 -14.14 9.19 6.50
C GLN A 145 -15.50 9.73 6.04
N PRO A 146 -15.60 10.26 4.80
CA PRO A 146 -16.88 10.72 4.28
C PRO A 146 -17.84 9.54 4.13
N PHE A 147 -18.99 9.57 4.81
CA PHE A 147 -19.99 8.50 4.75
C PHE A 147 -21.11 8.84 3.76
N ASN A 148 -21.65 10.05 3.86
CA ASN A 148 -22.59 10.60 2.90
C ASN A 148 -22.46 12.13 2.88
N LYS A 149 -23.33 12.82 2.14
CA LYS A 149 -23.30 14.29 2.05
C LYS A 149 -23.54 14.99 3.40
N THR A 150 -24.05 14.33 4.42
CA THR A 150 -24.41 14.96 5.70
C THR A 150 -23.67 14.39 6.90
N HIS A 151 -22.99 13.26 6.73
CA HIS A 151 -22.38 12.52 7.82
C HIS A 151 -20.97 12.09 7.46
N VAL A 152 -20.10 12.18 8.45
CA VAL A 152 -18.74 11.62 8.45
C VAL A 152 -18.72 10.44 9.42
N TYR A 153 -18.16 9.32 8.99
CA TYR A 153 -17.90 8.18 9.85
C TYR A 153 -16.64 8.45 10.66
N ALA A 154 -16.75 8.35 11.99
CA ALA A 154 -15.67 8.65 12.91
C ALA A 154 -15.39 7.49 13.86
N CYS A 155 -14.12 7.18 14.10
CA CYS A 155 -13.72 6.20 15.10
C CYS A 155 -12.54 6.71 15.93
N GLY A 156 -12.50 6.29 17.19
CA GLY A 156 -11.39 6.56 18.08
C GLY A 156 -11.03 5.36 18.96
N THR A 157 -9.86 5.45 19.59
CA THR A 157 -9.26 4.37 20.39
C THR A 157 -10.05 4.04 21.66
N GLY A 158 -10.90 4.96 22.14
CA GLY A 158 -11.79 4.76 23.29
C GLY A 158 -11.08 4.26 24.56
N ALA A 159 -9.85 4.71 24.83
CA ALA A 159 -8.99 4.20 25.89
C ALA A 159 -8.74 2.67 25.79
N PHE A 160 -8.19 2.21 24.67
CA PHE A 160 -8.00 0.79 24.36
C PHE A 160 -9.31 -0.01 24.29
N HIS A 161 -10.41 0.66 23.94
CA HIS A 161 -11.69 0.05 23.63
C HIS A 161 -12.30 0.79 22.42
N PRO A 162 -11.85 0.49 21.19
CA PRO A 162 -12.15 1.31 20.02
C PRO A 162 -13.65 1.37 19.74
N GLN A 163 -14.13 2.56 19.43
CA GLN A 163 -15.55 2.87 19.19
C GLN A 163 -15.70 3.74 17.95
N CYS A 164 -16.79 3.53 17.23
CA CYS A 164 -17.15 4.31 16.04
C CYS A 164 -18.53 4.96 16.20
N THR A 165 -18.75 6.06 15.50
CA THR A 165 -20.00 6.81 15.48
C THR A 165 -20.07 7.67 14.20
N TYR A 166 -21.11 8.48 14.09
CA TYR A 166 -21.34 9.37 12.95
C TYR A 166 -21.31 10.82 13.44
N LEU A 167 -20.66 11.68 12.67
CA LEU A 167 -20.66 13.12 12.85
C LEU A 167 -21.61 13.73 11.82
N GLN A 168 -22.67 14.37 12.27
CA GLN A 168 -23.56 15.13 11.40
C GLN A 168 -22.98 16.51 11.14
N LEU A 169 -22.88 16.85 9.86
CA LEU A 169 -22.42 18.13 9.33
C LEU A 169 -23.60 18.92 8.76
N GLY A 170 -23.70 20.18 9.15
CA GLY A 170 -24.68 21.12 8.60
C GLY A 170 -24.43 21.41 7.12
N HIS A 171 -25.51 21.70 6.39
CA HIS A 171 -25.44 22.15 5.00
C HIS A 171 -25.16 23.65 4.87
N ASN A 172 -25.48 24.44 5.90
CA ASN A 172 -25.36 25.89 5.83
C ASN A 172 -23.91 26.31 6.18
N PRO A 173 -23.15 26.91 5.25
CA PRO A 173 -21.81 27.41 5.53
C PRO A 173 -21.81 28.58 6.53
N GLU A 174 -22.93 29.29 6.69
CA GLU A 174 -23.05 30.40 7.66
C GLU A 174 -23.31 29.93 9.10
N GLU A 175 -23.93 28.75 9.26
CA GLU A 175 -24.15 28.09 10.57
C GLU A 175 -23.71 26.62 10.49
N PRO A 176 -22.39 26.35 10.54
CA PRO A 176 -21.86 25.00 10.42
C PRO A 176 -22.25 24.17 11.66
N LEU A 177 -23.27 23.34 11.51
CA LEU A 177 -23.64 22.36 12.54
C LEU A 177 -22.60 21.25 12.60
N LEU A 178 -22.05 20.98 13.78
CA LEU A 178 -21.22 19.82 14.07
C LEU A 178 -21.83 19.08 15.26
N LYS A 179 -22.48 17.93 15.00
CA LYS A 179 -23.18 17.15 16.04
C LYS A 179 -22.74 15.68 16.03
N LEU A 180 -22.45 15.16 17.23
CA LEU A 180 -22.15 13.75 17.43
C LEU A 180 -23.46 12.93 17.47
N SER A 181 -23.51 11.83 16.73
CA SER A 181 -24.61 10.87 16.83
C SER A 181 -24.59 10.15 18.18
N HIS A 182 -25.77 9.74 18.65
CA HIS A 182 -25.91 8.86 19.82
C HIS A 182 -25.66 7.39 19.49
N THR A 183 -25.58 7.04 18.21
CA THR A 183 -25.28 5.67 17.77
C THR A 183 -23.80 5.38 17.96
N VAL A 184 -23.50 4.34 18.75
CA VAL A 184 -22.13 3.87 19.00
C VAL A 184 -21.99 2.45 18.49
N GLU A 185 -20.98 2.24 17.67
CA GLU A 185 -20.60 0.95 17.11
C GLU A 185 -19.26 0.48 17.68
N SER A 186 -19.02 -0.83 17.67
CA SER A 186 -17.69 -1.35 17.95
C SER A 186 -16.71 -0.89 16.87
N GLY A 187 -15.55 -0.36 17.29
CA GLY A 187 -14.44 0.00 16.41
C GLY A 187 -13.43 -1.13 16.21
N ARG A 188 -13.67 -2.33 16.75
CA ARG A 188 -12.76 -3.47 16.62
C ARG A 188 -12.62 -3.86 15.15
N GLY A 189 -11.38 -3.89 14.64
CA GLY A 189 -11.10 -4.13 13.22
C GLY A 189 -11.39 -2.93 12.30
N LYS A 190 -11.79 -1.78 12.85
CA LYS A 190 -12.04 -0.50 12.14
C LYS A 190 -11.07 0.59 12.56
N CYS A 191 -10.65 0.57 13.83
CA CYS A 191 -9.76 1.53 14.47
C CYS A 191 -8.80 0.78 15.41
N PRO A 192 -7.52 1.20 15.51
CA PRO A 192 -6.57 0.57 16.41
C PRO A 192 -6.93 0.79 17.88
N PHE A 193 -6.42 -0.09 18.74
CA PHE A 193 -6.55 0.03 20.20
C PHE A 193 -5.57 1.06 20.77
N SER A 194 -4.34 1.06 20.26
CA SER A 194 -3.28 1.98 20.68
C SER A 194 -3.28 3.24 19.82
N PRO A 195 -3.13 4.45 20.40
CA PRO A 195 -3.05 5.69 19.64
C PRO A 195 -1.78 5.82 18.78
N ARG A 196 -0.78 4.95 19.00
CA ARG A 196 0.50 4.95 18.28
C ARG A 196 0.58 3.86 17.21
N GLU A 197 -0.39 2.98 17.13
CA GLU A 197 -0.40 1.89 16.15
C GLU A 197 -0.63 2.44 14.74
N PRO A 198 0.24 2.10 13.77
CA PRO A 198 0.01 2.35 12.36
C PRO A 198 -1.23 1.60 11.87
N PHE A 199 -2.05 2.25 11.07
CA PHE A 199 -3.28 1.66 10.54
C PHE A 199 -3.61 2.34 9.21
N ALA A 200 -4.38 1.66 8.36
CA ALA A 200 -4.90 2.22 7.12
C ALA A 200 -6.41 2.05 7.08
N VAL A 201 -7.13 3.03 6.55
CA VAL A 201 -8.58 2.98 6.45
C VAL A 201 -9.09 3.69 5.21
N ARG A 202 -10.04 3.07 4.52
CA ARG A 202 -10.78 3.66 3.40
C ARG A 202 -12.24 3.26 3.45
N LEU A 203 -13.12 4.26 3.46
CA LEU A 203 -14.56 4.04 3.28
C LEU A 203 -14.91 4.24 1.80
N THR A 204 -15.50 3.23 1.17
CA THR A 204 -16.01 3.31 -0.20
C THR A 204 -17.24 2.42 -0.33
N ASP A 205 -18.26 2.89 -1.05
CA ASP A 205 -19.45 2.10 -1.38
C ASP A 205 -20.20 1.54 -0.15
N GLY A 206 -20.17 2.26 0.98
CA GLY A 206 -20.81 1.84 2.24
C GLY A 206 -20.06 0.77 3.02
N GLU A 207 -18.86 0.38 2.57
CA GLU A 207 -18.00 -0.62 3.19
C GLU A 207 -16.69 0.01 3.66
N LEU A 208 -16.32 -0.28 4.90
CA LEU A 208 -15.06 0.19 5.50
C LEU A 208 -13.97 -0.87 5.32
N TYR A 209 -12.92 -0.49 4.61
CA TYR A 209 -11.72 -1.28 4.38
C TYR A 209 -10.63 -0.82 5.32
N ALA A 210 -10.23 -1.65 6.29
CA ALA A 210 -9.30 -1.26 7.35
C ALA A 210 -8.16 -2.26 7.52
N GLY A 211 -6.92 -1.79 7.54
CA GLY A 211 -5.74 -2.55 7.97
C GLY A 211 -5.36 -2.12 9.38
N THR A 212 -5.61 -2.98 10.38
CA THR A 212 -5.38 -2.67 11.81
C THR A 212 -5.33 -3.97 12.63
N SER A 213 -4.90 -3.89 13.89
CA SER A 213 -5.09 -4.98 14.85
C SER A 213 -6.53 -5.10 15.37
N VAL A 214 -6.89 -6.31 15.79
CA VAL A 214 -8.18 -6.60 16.46
C VAL A 214 -8.05 -6.89 17.94
N ASP A 215 -6.86 -6.76 18.51
CA ASP A 215 -6.57 -7.12 19.88
C ASP A 215 -5.84 -6.00 20.62
N PHE A 216 -5.96 -6.02 21.95
CA PHE A 216 -5.35 -5.02 22.82
C PHE A 216 -3.82 -4.96 22.69
N MET A 217 -3.17 -6.07 22.34
CA MET A 217 -1.72 -6.16 22.24
C MET A 217 -1.17 -5.68 20.88
N GLY A 218 -2.02 -5.51 19.87
CA GLY A 218 -1.59 -5.18 18.51
C GLY A 218 -0.96 -6.35 17.75
N ALA A 219 -1.09 -7.58 18.24
CA ALA A 219 -0.40 -8.75 17.68
C ALA A 219 -1.18 -9.42 16.53
N ASN A 220 -2.50 -9.26 16.50
CA ASN A 220 -3.38 -9.85 15.50
C ASN A 220 -3.83 -8.78 14.50
N ALA A 221 -2.90 -8.36 13.65
CA ALA A 221 -3.14 -7.44 12.56
C ALA A 221 -3.75 -8.14 11.35
N ALA A 222 -4.75 -7.51 10.73
CA ALA A 222 -5.40 -8.04 9.54
C ALA A 222 -6.00 -6.92 8.68
N ILE A 223 -6.32 -7.26 7.43
CA ILE A 223 -7.08 -6.40 6.53
C ILE A 223 -8.54 -6.83 6.59
N PHE A 224 -9.42 -5.92 7.00
CA PHE A 224 -10.85 -6.11 7.19
C PHE A 224 -11.67 -5.38 6.14
N ARG A 225 -12.82 -5.96 5.78
CA ARG A 225 -13.97 -5.23 5.24
C ARG A 225 -15.15 -5.41 6.17
N THR A 226 -15.75 -4.30 6.58
CA THR A 226 -16.95 -4.30 7.43
C THR A 226 -17.96 -3.31 6.88
N SER A 227 -19.21 -3.73 6.80
CA SER A 227 -20.29 -2.83 6.41
C SER A 227 -20.51 -1.77 7.49
N VAL A 228 -20.62 -0.52 7.07
CA VAL A 228 -21.07 0.58 7.94
C VAL A 228 -22.56 0.89 7.73
N GLN A 229 -23.23 0.17 6.84
CA GLN A 229 -24.67 0.31 6.62
C GLN A 229 -25.41 -0.95 7.06
N GLY A 230 -26.26 -0.82 8.08
CA GLY A 230 -27.12 -1.89 8.57
C GLY A 230 -26.52 -2.73 9.71
N SER A 231 -27.33 -3.65 10.23
CA SER A 231 -27.00 -4.50 11.39
C SER A 231 -26.24 -5.78 11.03
N SER A 232 -25.86 -5.93 9.76
CA SER A 232 -25.13 -7.09 9.23
C SER A 232 -23.73 -7.17 9.88
N GLN A 233 -23.51 -8.22 10.67
CA GLN A 233 -22.21 -8.55 11.30
C GLN A 233 -21.26 -9.28 10.33
N HIS A 234 -21.55 -9.30 9.03
CA HIS A 234 -20.69 -9.95 8.05
C HIS A 234 -19.44 -9.10 7.82
N TYR A 235 -18.29 -9.63 8.21
CA TYR A 235 -16.99 -9.06 7.91
C TYR A 235 -16.15 -10.06 7.12
N ILE A 236 -15.27 -9.55 6.27
CA ILE A 236 -14.22 -10.34 5.62
C ILE A 236 -12.88 -9.91 6.20
N ARG A 237 -11.98 -10.88 6.39
CA ARG A 237 -10.62 -10.57 6.84
C ARG A 237 -9.55 -11.44 6.17
N THR A 238 -8.29 -11.05 6.27
CA THR A 238 -7.15 -11.94 5.97
C THR A 238 -7.08 -13.09 6.97
N GLU A 239 -6.41 -14.19 6.65
CA GLU A 239 -6.19 -15.29 7.62
C GLU A 239 -5.42 -14.82 8.85
N ALA A 240 -5.76 -15.36 10.03
CA ALA A 240 -5.09 -15.00 11.28
C ALA A 240 -3.92 -15.94 11.53
N TYR A 241 -2.84 -15.40 12.09
CA TYR A 241 -1.66 -16.17 12.50
C TYR A 241 -0.98 -16.94 11.35
N ASP A 242 -1.18 -16.51 10.10
CA ASP A 242 -0.47 -17.01 8.93
C ASP A 242 0.47 -15.91 8.39
N HIS A 243 1.77 -16.08 8.64
CA HIS A 243 2.80 -15.11 8.25
C HIS A 243 2.93 -14.96 6.72
N ASN A 244 2.43 -15.92 5.93
CA ASN A 244 2.44 -15.79 4.47
C ASN A 244 1.42 -14.75 4.00
N TRP A 245 0.35 -14.52 4.78
CA TRP A 245 -0.62 -13.47 4.51
C TRP A 245 -0.12 -12.13 4.99
N LEU A 246 0.14 -12.01 6.29
CA LEU A 246 0.63 -10.79 6.94
C LEU A 246 1.56 -11.18 8.08
N ASN A 247 2.75 -10.56 8.14
CA ASN A 247 3.74 -10.86 9.16
C ASN A 247 4.18 -9.59 9.92
N GLU A 248 3.50 -9.29 11.02
CA GLU A 248 3.69 -8.05 11.79
C GLU A 248 3.67 -6.79 10.90
N PRO A 249 2.55 -6.52 10.19
CA PRO A 249 2.46 -5.39 9.27
C PRO A 249 2.26 -4.06 10.00
N ASP A 250 2.95 -3.02 9.53
CA ASP A 250 2.67 -1.62 9.80
C ASP A 250 1.97 -1.01 8.59
N PHE A 251 0.67 -0.74 8.72
CA PHE A 251 -0.13 -0.17 7.62
C PHE A 251 0.11 1.33 7.46
N VAL A 252 0.21 1.76 6.19
CA VAL A 252 0.51 3.14 5.81
C VAL A 252 -0.68 3.81 5.13
N GLY A 253 -1.32 3.15 4.18
CA GLY A 253 -2.46 3.73 3.46
C GLY A 253 -3.31 2.72 2.71
N SER A 254 -4.57 3.08 2.41
CA SER A 254 -5.46 2.28 1.58
C SER A 254 -6.28 3.14 0.63
N PHE A 255 -6.44 2.66 -0.61
CA PHE A 255 -7.01 3.42 -1.72
C PHE A 255 -7.89 2.54 -2.60
N SER A 256 -9.03 3.07 -3.03
CA SER A 256 -9.88 2.43 -4.02
C SER A 256 -9.42 2.85 -5.42
N ILE A 257 -8.96 1.91 -6.23
CA ILE A 257 -8.49 2.18 -7.59
C ILE A 257 -9.20 1.21 -8.55
N PRO A 258 -9.96 1.72 -9.55
CA PRO A 258 -10.59 0.87 -10.55
C PRO A 258 -9.54 0.22 -11.45
N ASP A 259 -9.69 -1.08 -11.74
CA ASP A 259 -8.82 -1.76 -12.73
C ASP A 259 -9.39 -1.67 -14.14
N THR A 260 -10.71 -1.60 -14.29
CA THR A 260 -11.39 -1.46 -15.58
C THR A 260 -12.49 -0.40 -15.49
N HIS A 261 -13.26 -0.20 -16.57
CA HIS A 261 -14.43 0.69 -16.54
C HIS A 261 -15.65 0.03 -15.90
N SER A 262 -15.56 -1.28 -15.63
CA SER A 262 -16.60 -2.01 -14.90
C SER A 262 -16.42 -1.78 -13.40
N PRO A 263 -17.42 -1.23 -12.69
CA PRO A 263 -17.38 -1.10 -11.24
C PRO A 263 -17.23 -2.44 -10.52
N ASP A 264 -17.60 -3.54 -11.20
CA ASP A 264 -17.41 -4.88 -10.67
C ASP A 264 -15.92 -5.16 -10.41
N ASP A 265 -15.03 -4.68 -11.30
CA ASP A 265 -13.57 -4.94 -11.29
C ASP A 265 -12.75 -4.06 -10.33
N ASP A 266 -13.44 -3.27 -9.51
CA ASP A 266 -12.82 -2.33 -8.60
C ASP A 266 -12.05 -3.04 -7.48
N LYS A 267 -10.85 -2.54 -7.20
CA LYS A 267 -9.98 -3.10 -6.16
C LYS A 267 -9.63 -2.05 -5.12
N VAL A 268 -9.40 -2.54 -3.91
CA VAL A 268 -8.83 -1.75 -2.82
C VAL A 268 -7.39 -2.18 -2.64
N TYR A 269 -6.48 -1.22 -2.76
CA TYR A 269 -5.06 -1.39 -2.58
C TYR A 269 -4.66 -0.98 -1.17
N PHE A 270 -3.84 -1.80 -0.51
CA PHE A 270 -3.28 -1.55 0.81
C PHE A 270 -1.77 -1.44 0.71
N PHE A 271 -1.21 -0.41 1.32
CA PHE A 271 0.21 -0.15 1.36
C PHE A 271 0.69 -0.24 2.81
N PHE A 272 1.74 -1.02 3.02
CA PHE A 272 2.24 -1.34 4.35
C PHE A 272 3.69 -1.84 4.26
N LYS A 273 4.35 -1.93 5.41
CA LYS A 273 5.62 -2.65 5.55
C LYS A 273 5.45 -3.82 6.52
N GLU A 274 6.18 -4.91 6.33
CA GLU A 274 6.08 -6.10 7.17
C GLU A 274 7.42 -6.82 7.26
N LYS A 275 7.57 -7.75 8.21
CA LYS A 275 8.74 -8.63 8.27
C LYS A 275 8.72 -9.61 7.10
N ALA A 276 9.77 -9.60 6.29
CA ALA A 276 9.88 -10.41 5.08
C ALA A 276 10.04 -11.90 5.41
N VAL A 277 9.03 -12.71 5.10
CA VAL A 277 9.11 -14.18 5.24
C VAL A 277 10.08 -14.80 4.23
N GLU A 278 10.43 -14.08 3.17
CA GLU A 278 11.35 -14.51 2.13
C GLU A 278 12.83 -14.23 2.40
N ALA A 279 13.14 -13.32 3.33
CA ALA A 279 14.51 -12.98 3.69
C ALA A 279 15.20 -14.08 4.52
N GLY A 280 14.45 -15.08 5.01
CA GLY A 280 14.93 -16.18 5.82
C GLY A 280 14.65 -16.00 7.30
N GLN A 281 14.56 -17.10 8.05
CA GLN A 281 14.03 -17.12 9.42
C GLN A 281 14.85 -16.33 10.45
N TRP A 282 16.13 -16.08 10.16
CA TRP A 282 17.06 -15.37 11.04
C TRP A 282 17.26 -13.90 10.64
N ASP A 283 16.80 -13.54 9.44
CA ASP A 283 16.92 -12.19 8.93
C ASP A 283 15.64 -11.42 9.25
N LYS A 284 15.75 -10.35 10.04
CA LYS A 284 14.61 -9.50 10.43
C LYS A 284 14.37 -8.38 9.41
N THR A 285 14.72 -8.63 8.15
CA THR A 285 14.53 -7.68 7.06
C THR A 285 13.05 -7.33 6.93
N VAL A 286 12.77 -6.02 6.87
CA VAL A 286 11.45 -5.46 6.60
C VAL A 286 11.33 -5.24 5.11
N TYR A 287 10.18 -5.55 4.51
CA TYR A 287 9.86 -5.16 3.14
C TYR A 287 8.60 -4.32 3.08
N SER A 288 8.67 -3.29 2.25
CA SER A 288 7.51 -2.53 1.80
C SER A 288 6.67 -3.35 0.82
N ARG A 289 5.34 -3.28 0.97
CA ARG A 289 4.36 -4.06 0.22
C ARG A 289 3.24 -3.21 -0.32
N VAL A 290 2.71 -3.66 -1.45
CA VAL A 290 1.37 -3.34 -1.92
C VAL A 290 0.56 -4.63 -1.95
N ALA A 291 -0.62 -4.62 -1.36
CA ALA A 291 -1.61 -5.67 -1.50
C ALA A 291 -2.86 -5.14 -2.19
N ARG A 292 -3.66 -6.05 -2.75
CA ARG A 292 -4.97 -5.73 -3.31
C ARG A 292 -6.00 -6.77 -2.92
N VAL A 293 -7.26 -6.33 -2.83
CA VAL A 293 -8.46 -7.15 -2.69
C VAL A 293 -9.55 -6.62 -3.63
N CYS A 294 -10.41 -7.49 -4.13
CA CYS A 294 -11.53 -7.08 -4.97
C CYS A 294 -12.71 -6.62 -4.11
N LYS A 295 -13.38 -5.53 -4.51
CA LYS A 295 -14.50 -4.98 -3.74
C LYS A 295 -15.66 -5.96 -3.60
N ASN A 296 -15.90 -6.77 -4.63
CA ASN A 296 -16.99 -7.75 -4.70
C ASN A 296 -16.66 -9.12 -4.07
N ASP A 297 -15.47 -9.31 -3.50
CA ASP A 297 -15.10 -10.58 -2.85
C ASP A 297 -16.04 -10.87 -1.67
N VAL A 298 -16.70 -12.02 -1.66
CA VAL A 298 -17.61 -12.43 -0.57
C VAL A 298 -17.03 -13.55 0.29
N GLY A 299 -15.79 -13.92 0.04
CA GLY A 299 -15.12 -15.07 0.63
C GLY A 299 -15.53 -16.39 0.00
N GLY A 300 -14.91 -17.47 0.47
CA GLY A 300 -15.11 -18.79 -0.10
C GLY A 300 -16.31 -19.54 0.51
N LYS A 301 -16.91 -20.42 -0.29
CA LYS A 301 -18.11 -21.19 0.08
C LYS A 301 -17.85 -22.35 1.07
N ARG A 302 -16.65 -22.93 1.04
CA ARG A 302 -16.27 -24.11 1.85
C ARG A 302 -14.95 -23.88 2.58
N SER A 303 -13.94 -23.47 1.84
CA SER A 303 -12.67 -22.95 2.37
C SER A 303 -12.73 -21.43 2.38
N LEU A 304 -11.93 -20.76 3.23
CA LEU A 304 -11.87 -19.29 3.30
C LEU A 304 -13.24 -18.61 3.56
N ILE A 305 -14.08 -19.23 4.40
CA ILE A 305 -15.37 -18.64 4.81
C ILE A 305 -15.10 -17.34 5.56
N ASN A 306 -15.71 -16.23 5.12
CA ASN A 306 -15.49 -14.89 5.65
C ASN A 306 -14.00 -14.46 5.59
N ARG A 307 -13.29 -14.91 4.55
CA ARG A 307 -11.88 -14.57 4.27
C ARG A 307 -11.69 -14.17 2.83
N TRP A 308 -10.74 -13.29 2.56
CA TRP A 308 -10.43 -12.85 1.21
C TRP A 308 -10.04 -14.04 0.33
N THR A 309 -10.66 -14.18 -0.83
CA THR A 309 -10.25 -15.12 -1.88
C THR A 309 -9.38 -14.44 -2.95
N THR A 310 -9.37 -13.10 -2.95
CA THR A 310 -8.70 -12.27 -3.94
C THR A 310 -7.47 -11.53 -3.40
N PHE A 311 -7.13 -11.73 -2.12
CA PHE A 311 -5.95 -11.11 -1.51
C PHE A 311 -4.67 -11.58 -2.19
N LEU A 312 -3.91 -10.61 -2.71
CA LEU A 312 -2.54 -10.79 -3.20
C LEU A 312 -1.67 -9.65 -2.68
N LYS A 313 -0.38 -9.92 -2.44
CA LYS A 313 0.63 -8.90 -2.10
C LYS A 313 1.89 -9.02 -2.95
N ALA A 314 2.55 -7.90 -3.19
CA ALA A 314 3.81 -7.80 -3.92
C ALA A 314 4.77 -6.83 -3.19
N ARG A 315 6.07 -7.01 -3.39
CA ARG A 315 7.10 -6.10 -2.84
C ARG A 315 7.12 -4.78 -3.62
N LEU A 316 7.20 -3.66 -2.90
CA LEU A 316 7.58 -2.37 -3.46
C LEU A 316 9.08 -2.19 -3.28
N VAL A 317 9.80 -2.08 -4.39
CA VAL A 317 11.26 -1.90 -4.38
C VAL A 317 11.57 -0.43 -4.64
N CYS A 318 12.16 0.22 -3.65
CA CYS A 318 12.77 1.53 -3.79
C CYS A 318 14.28 1.38 -3.55
N SER A 319 15.09 1.46 -4.60
CA SER A 319 16.53 1.31 -4.52
C SER A 319 17.28 2.22 -5.49
N VAL A 320 18.55 2.47 -5.16
CA VAL A 320 19.51 3.12 -6.05
C VAL A 320 20.61 2.12 -6.38
N PRO A 321 20.83 1.80 -7.67
CA PRO A 321 21.88 0.85 -8.04
C PRO A 321 23.26 1.44 -7.76
N GLY A 322 24.09 0.66 -7.06
CA GLY A 322 25.46 1.04 -6.74
C GLY A 322 26.45 0.72 -7.87
N PRO A 323 27.58 1.44 -7.96
CA PRO A 323 28.59 1.20 -9.00
C PRO A 323 29.26 -0.19 -8.90
N SER A 324 29.23 -0.82 -7.72
CA SER A 324 29.72 -2.18 -7.48
C SER A 324 28.67 -3.28 -7.76
N GLY A 325 27.48 -2.92 -8.26
CA GLY A 325 26.36 -3.83 -8.48
C GLY A 325 25.57 -4.20 -7.23
N VAL A 326 25.86 -3.56 -6.08
CA VAL A 326 25.06 -3.68 -4.86
C VAL A 326 24.11 -2.49 -4.77
N ASP A 327 22.81 -2.77 -4.73
CA ASP A 327 21.77 -1.76 -4.62
C ASP A 327 21.65 -1.25 -3.17
N THR A 328 21.44 0.06 -3.03
CA THR A 328 21.04 0.65 -1.75
C THR A 328 19.52 0.68 -1.66
N HIS A 329 18.94 -0.11 -0.76
CA HIS A 329 17.50 -0.24 -0.59
C HIS A 329 16.93 0.69 0.49
N PHE A 330 15.71 1.15 0.26
CA PHE A 330 14.87 1.91 1.18
C PHE A 330 13.59 1.12 1.42
N ASP A 331 13.62 0.17 2.35
CA ASP A 331 12.53 -0.79 2.55
C ASP A 331 11.49 -0.37 3.62
N GLU A 332 11.73 0.72 4.36
CA GLU A 332 10.79 1.26 5.36
C GLU A 332 9.81 2.23 4.69
N LEU A 333 8.63 1.77 4.27
CA LEU A 333 7.58 2.66 3.79
C LEU A 333 7.04 3.53 4.94
N GLU A 334 7.00 4.84 4.74
CA GLU A 334 6.54 5.82 5.73
C GLU A 334 5.23 6.51 5.30
N ASP A 335 5.06 6.80 4.01
CA ASP A 335 3.85 7.46 3.50
C ASP A 335 3.57 7.10 2.03
N ILE A 336 2.31 7.21 1.62
CA ILE A 336 1.84 7.01 0.24
C ILE A 336 0.93 8.15 -0.18
N PHE A 337 1.24 8.74 -1.34
CA PHE A 337 0.39 9.72 -2.00
C PHE A 337 -0.05 9.20 -3.38
N VAL A 338 -1.36 9.24 -3.63
CA VAL A 338 -1.94 8.84 -4.92
C VAL A 338 -2.27 10.09 -5.72
N LEU A 339 -1.49 10.35 -6.76
CA LEU A 339 -1.74 11.44 -7.69
C LEU A 339 -2.74 10.95 -8.75
N GLU A 340 -3.97 11.44 -8.67
CA GLU A 340 -5.00 11.18 -9.68
C GLU A 340 -4.57 11.75 -11.04
N THR A 341 -4.80 10.97 -12.10
CA THR A 341 -4.57 11.43 -13.48
C THR A 341 -5.92 11.57 -14.19
N LYS A 342 -5.91 12.00 -15.46
CA LYS A 342 -7.12 12.05 -16.28
C LYS A 342 -7.78 10.68 -16.44
N ASP A 343 -7.02 9.61 -16.28
CA ASP A 343 -7.51 8.24 -16.27
C ASP A 343 -7.54 7.71 -14.83
N PRO A 344 -8.74 7.54 -14.23
CA PRO A 344 -8.85 7.07 -12.85
C PRO A 344 -8.31 5.64 -12.65
N GLN A 345 -8.12 4.86 -13.72
CA GLN A 345 -7.49 3.55 -13.65
C GLN A 345 -5.96 3.64 -13.55
N ASN A 346 -5.36 4.77 -13.90
CA ASN A 346 -3.91 4.92 -13.91
C ASN A 346 -3.44 6.15 -13.13
N PRO A 347 -3.73 6.22 -11.81
CA PRO A 347 -3.07 7.18 -10.94
C PRO A 347 -1.56 6.88 -10.84
N THR A 348 -0.79 7.90 -10.48
CA THR A 348 0.63 7.77 -10.18
C THR A 348 0.82 7.64 -8.68
N ILE A 349 1.52 6.60 -8.22
CA ILE A 349 1.72 6.32 -6.80
C ILE A 349 3.09 6.83 -6.37
N TYR A 350 3.12 7.76 -5.44
CA TYR A 350 4.33 8.23 -4.78
C TYR A 350 4.44 7.55 -3.42
N GLY A 351 5.61 6.99 -3.12
CA GLY A 351 5.91 6.46 -1.80
C GLY A 351 7.13 7.12 -1.20
N VAL A 352 7.06 7.46 0.09
CA VAL A 352 8.17 7.95 0.89
C VAL A 352 8.75 6.78 1.66
N PHE A 353 10.04 6.53 1.49
CA PHE A 353 10.75 5.41 2.06
C PHE A 353 11.93 5.86 2.92
N ARG A 354 12.28 5.04 3.90
CA ARG A 354 13.47 5.16 4.74
C ARG A 354 14.35 3.93 4.63
N THR A 355 15.62 4.08 4.97
CA THR A 355 16.54 2.96 5.18
C THR A 355 16.19 2.22 6.47
N SER A 356 16.31 0.88 6.49
CA SER A 356 16.14 0.08 7.71
C SER A 356 17.36 0.14 8.65
N SER A 357 18.50 0.67 8.21
CA SER A 357 19.71 0.79 9.03
C SER A 357 19.55 1.91 10.06
N SER A 358 19.85 1.59 11.33
CA SER A 358 19.93 2.60 12.39
C SER A 358 21.16 3.52 12.28
N ILE A 359 22.20 3.08 11.55
CA ILE A 359 23.46 3.80 11.38
C ILE A 359 23.39 4.69 10.13
N PHE A 360 22.90 4.14 9.02
CA PHE A 360 22.76 4.85 7.76
C PHE A 360 21.33 5.35 7.61
N GLN A 361 21.08 6.60 7.99
CA GLN A 361 19.78 7.23 7.82
C GLN A 361 19.69 7.87 6.44
N GLY A 362 18.77 7.38 5.62
CA GLY A 362 18.46 7.94 4.31
C GLY A 362 16.96 7.89 4.06
N SER A 363 16.47 8.83 3.26
CA SER A 363 15.09 8.86 2.79
C SER A 363 15.08 8.94 1.27
N ALA A 364 14.09 8.30 0.65
CA ALA A 364 13.89 8.30 -0.79
C ALA A 364 12.41 8.48 -1.11
N VAL A 365 12.13 9.05 -2.28
CA VAL A 365 10.79 9.09 -2.85
C VAL A 365 10.82 8.28 -4.13
N CYS A 366 10.01 7.23 -4.20
CA CYS A 366 9.88 6.39 -5.38
C CYS A 366 8.49 6.56 -6.00
N VAL A 367 8.44 6.45 -7.33
CA VAL A 367 7.23 6.63 -8.12
C VAL A 367 6.89 5.32 -8.81
N TYR A 368 5.65 4.87 -8.70
CA TYR A 368 5.16 3.62 -9.28
C TYR A 368 3.94 3.90 -10.17
N SER A 369 3.90 3.23 -11.32
CA SER A 369 2.71 3.21 -12.17
C SER A 369 1.80 2.04 -11.81
N MET A 370 0.49 2.25 -11.95
CA MET A 370 -0.47 1.14 -11.78
C MET A 370 -0.25 0.01 -12.78
N ALA A 371 0.28 0.29 -13.98
CA ALA A 371 0.65 -0.72 -14.96
C ALA A 371 1.70 -1.70 -14.40
N SER A 372 2.77 -1.20 -13.77
CA SER A 372 3.81 -2.04 -13.14
C SER A 372 3.26 -2.84 -11.95
N ILE A 373 2.42 -2.22 -11.11
CA ILE A 373 1.78 -2.89 -9.98
C ILE A 373 0.87 -4.04 -10.47
N ARG A 374 0.04 -3.81 -11.48
CA ARG A 374 -0.80 -4.85 -12.10
C ARG A 374 0.02 -5.95 -12.75
N ALA A 375 1.11 -5.60 -13.42
CA ALA A 375 2.03 -6.57 -14.01
C ALA A 375 2.62 -7.52 -12.95
N ALA A 376 2.99 -7.00 -11.78
CA ALA A 376 3.47 -7.81 -10.66
C ALA A 376 2.39 -8.79 -10.17
N PHE A 377 1.15 -8.34 -9.97
CA PHE A 377 0.05 -9.24 -9.57
C PHE A 377 -0.35 -10.25 -10.65
N ASN A 378 -0.12 -9.91 -11.91
CA ASN A 378 -0.33 -10.79 -13.05
C ASN A 378 0.91 -11.66 -13.37
N GLY A 379 2.00 -11.52 -12.61
CA GLY A 379 3.23 -12.30 -12.72
C GLY A 379 3.17 -13.67 -12.02
N PRO A 380 4.31 -14.37 -11.89
CA PRO A 380 4.37 -15.64 -11.19
C PRO A 380 4.11 -15.47 -9.68
N PHE A 381 3.50 -16.48 -9.06
CA PHE A 381 3.32 -16.52 -7.61
C PHE A 381 4.62 -16.97 -6.92
N ALA A 382 4.88 -16.45 -5.71
CA ALA A 382 5.93 -16.99 -4.85
C ALA A 382 5.50 -18.35 -4.28
N HIS A 383 6.39 -19.33 -4.29
CA HIS A 383 6.13 -20.70 -3.85
C HIS A 383 7.30 -21.29 -3.09
N LYS A 384 6.99 -22.22 -2.19
CA LYS A 384 7.94 -22.97 -1.37
C LYS A 384 7.37 -24.36 -1.11
N GLU A 385 8.16 -25.41 -1.35
CA GLU A 385 7.70 -26.81 -1.25
C GLU A 385 7.56 -27.30 0.21
N GLY A 386 8.34 -26.73 1.13
CA GLY A 386 8.28 -27.05 2.55
C GLY A 386 9.02 -26.03 3.40
N PRO A 387 8.94 -26.08 4.74
CA PRO A 387 9.42 -25.02 5.65
C PRO A 387 10.90 -24.62 5.51
N ASP A 388 11.77 -25.51 5.05
CA ASP A 388 13.22 -25.24 4.90
C ASP A 388 13.63 -24.86 3.47
N TYR A 389 12.70 -24.91 2.50
CA TYR A 389 12.97 -24.57 1.11
C TYR A 389 13.10 -23.05 0.92
N ARG A 390 13.77 -22.63 -0.14
CA ARG A 390 13.79 -21.20 -0.53
C ARG A 390 12.50 -20.85 -1.27
N TRP A 391 12.13 -19.57 -1.19
CA TRP A 391 11.09 -19.04 -2.04
C TRP A 391 11.56 -19.02 -3.49
N VAL A 392 10.72 -19.54 -4.37
CA VAL A 392 10.95 -19.61 -5.81
C VAL A 392 9.69 -19.20 -6.56
N GLU A 393 9.84 -18.89 -7.85
CA GLU A 393 8.68 -18.68 -8.72
C GLU A 393 7.91 -19.98 -8.93
N TYR A 394 6.58 -19.91 -8.80
CA TYR A 394 5.70 -21.02 -9.08
C TYR A 394 5.66 -21.32 -10.58
N LYS A 395 6.20 -22.48 -10.97
CA LYS A 395 6.23 -22.97 -12.36
C LYS A 395 5.12 -23.98 -12.69
N GLY A 396 4.28 -24.31 -11.71
CA GLY A 396 3.19 -25.28 -11.89
C GLY A 396 1.99 -24.69 -12.64
N ARG A 397 0.93 -25.50 -12.78
CA ARG A 397 -0.31 -25.07 -13.43
C ARG A 397 -1.12 -24.18 -12.49
N VAL A 398 -1.25 -22.90 -12.84
CA VAL A 398 -2.12 -21.96 -12.12
C VAL A 398 -3.59 -22.38 -12.26
N PRO A 399 -4.37 -22.46 -11.17
CA PRO A 399 -5.80 -22.78 -11.21
C PRO A 399 -6.62 -21.80 -12.06
N TYR A 400 -7.78 -22.25 -12.54
CA TYR A 400 -8.75 -21.41 -13.25
C TYR A 400 -10.09 -21.34 -12.50
N PRO A 401 -10.68 -20.15 -12.30
CA PRO A 401 -10.11 -18.83 -12.63
C PRO A 401 -8.85 -18.53 -11.80
N ARG A 402 -8.05 -17.57 -12.29
CA ARG A 402 -6.76 -17.24 -11.68
C ARG A 402 -6.97 -16.74 -10.24
N PRO A 403 -6.24 -17.24 -9.24
CA PRO A 403 -6.30 -16.69 -7.89
C PRO A 403 -6.00 -15.19 -7.88
N GLY A 404 -6.82 -14.40 -7.17
CA GLY A 404 -6.69 -12.93 -7.16
C GLY A 404 -7.35 -12.20 -8.34
N THR A 405 -7.99 -12.92 -9.27
CA THR A 405 -8.92 -12.31 -10.24
C THR A 405 -10.35 -12.48 -9.79
N GLU A 406 -11.19 -11.59 -10.26
CA GLU A 406 -12.61 -11.59 -9.94
C GLU A 406 -13.36 -12.67 -10.72
N PHE A 407 -14.48 -13.09 -10.14
CA PHE A 407 -15.49 -13.85 -10.87
C PHE A 407 -16.46 -12.86 -11.53
N PRO A 408 -16.62 -12.87 -12.86
CA PRO A 408 -17.69 -12.13 -13.48
C PRO A 408 -19.03 -12.70 -13.00
N VAL A 409 -19.77 -11.93 -12.23
CA VAL A 409 -21.12 -12.27 -11.73
C VAL A 409 -22.12 -12.45 -12.89
N ARG A 410 -21.73 -12.08 -14.12
CA ARG A 410 -22.51 -12.22 -15.36
C ARG A 410 -22.46 -13.57 -16.07
N SER A 411 -21.91 -14.64 -15.49
CA SER A 411 -22.35 -15.96 -15.91
C SER A 411 -23.66 -16.29 -15.20
N GLU A 412 -24.76 -15.67 -15.63
CA GLU A 412 -26.02 -16.39 -15.62
C GLU A 412 -25.71 -17.75 -16.25
N SER A 413 -25.84 -18.81 -15.46
CA SER A 413 -25.95 -20.16 -15.97
C SER A 413 -27.10 -20.15 -16.98
N LYS A 414 -26.80 -19.87 -18.25
CA LYS A 414 -27.55 -20.42 -19.36
C LYS A 414 -27.45 -21.91 -19.15
N HIS A 415 -28.43 -22.45 -18.44
CA HIS A 415 -28.77 -23.84 -18.45
C HIS A 415 -29.13 -24.15 -19.90
N VAL A 416 -28.11 -24.43 -20.71
CA VAL A 416 -28.31 -25.13 -21.97
C VAL A 416 -28.72 -26.52 -21.55
N ARG A 417 -30.03 -26.70 -21.33
CA ARG A 417 -30.64 -28.03 -21.39
C ARG A 417 -30.36 -28.53 -22.80
N LYS A 418 -29.53 -29.56 -22.89
CA LYS A 418 -29.51 -30.44 -24.05
C LYS A 418 -30.93 -31.01 -24.14
N VAL A 419 -31.66 -30.66 -25.20
CA VAL A 419 -32.82 -31.44 -25.64
C VAL A 419 -32.27 -32.66 -26.36
#